data_AF-A0A528E0Q6-F1
#
_entry.id   AF-A0A528E0Q6-F1
#
_cell.length_a   1.000
_cell.length_b   1.000
_cell.length_c   1.000
_cell.angle_alpha   90.00
_cell.angle_beta   90.00
_cell.angle_gamma   90.00
#
_symmetry.space_group_name_H-M   'P 1'
#
loop_
_entity.id
_entity.type
_entity.pdbx_description
1 polymer ?
#
loop_
_entity_poly.entity_id
_entity_poly.type
_entity_poly.pdbx_seq_one_letter_code
_entity_poly.pdbx_strand_id
1 'polypeptide(L)'
;MFLDRDQFKPAAEMRLGRDGSSIQVTVTDPAACELGEAVYAWITADGKPVRIGACGSSAGKRLLSYPGYINRSLAGHGGATPKWEALKWLSLLTAHGTLTAVVHQPEPASTAAGLIRPYLDVERRLTRRHRPLLNRSHR
;
A
#
# COMPACT_ATOMS: atom_id res chain seq x y z
N MET A 1 -4.61 -16.11 4.33
CA MET A 1 -3.87 -16.29 3.06
C MET A 1 -3.00 -15.05 2.85
N PHE A 2 -1.70 -15.25 2.68
CA PHE A 2 -0.69 -14.20 2.64
C PHE A 2 -0.25 -13.90 1.20
N LEU A 3 0.42 -12.77 1.01
CA LEU A 3 1.08 -12.45 -0.25
C LEU A 3 2.31 -13.37 -0.42
N ASP A 4 2.66 -13.64 -1.67
CA ASP A 4 3.85 -14.42 -2.02
C ASP A 4 5.12 -13.62 -1.64
N ARG A 5 5.88 -14.11 -0.67
CA ARG A 5 7.08 -13.45 -0.12
C ARG A 5 8.27 -13.50 -1.08
N ASP A 6 8.25 -14.40 -2.06
CA ASP A 6 9.31 -14.48 -3.05
C ASP A 6 9.15 -13.38 -4.10
N GLN A 7 7.90 -13.01 -4.39
CA GLN A 7 7.53 -11.97 -5.36
C GLN A 7 7.48 -10.56 -4.77
N PHE A 8 7.01 -10.42 -3.54
CA PHE A 8 6.81 -9.13 -2.87
C PHE A 8 7.99 -8.81 -1.95
N LYS A 9 8.68 -7.69 -2.22
CA LYS A 9 9.82 -7.22 -1.43
C LYS A 9 9.44 -6.03 -0.55
N PRO A 10 9.91 -5.96 0.72
CA PRO A 10 9.71 -4.78 1.56
C PRO A 10 10.26 -3.52 0.89
N ALA A 11 9.54 -2.40 1.02
CA ALA A 11 9.92 -1.12 0.41
C ALA A 11 9.88 0.04 1.41
N ALA A 12 8.91 0.05 2.32
CA ALA A 12 8.74 1.11 3.31
C ALA A 12 8.07 0.58 4.58
N GLU A 13 8.12 1.37 5.64
CA GLU A 13 7.37 1.15 6.86
C GLU A 13 6.49 2.35 7.18
N MET A 14 5.33 2.08 7.76
CA MET A 14 4.41 3.07 8.29
C MET A 14 4.30 2.90 9.80
N ARG A 15 4.44 4.01 10.52
CA ARG A 15 4.40 4.06 11.99
C ARG A 15 3.59 5.26 12.47
N LEU A 16 3.19 5.25 13.74
CA LEU A 16 2.71 6.46 14.40
C LEU A 16 3.86 7.46 14.57
N GLY A 17 3.57 8.74 14.40
CA GLY A 17 4.45 9.81 14.82
C GLY A 17 4.60 9.84 16.34
N ARG A 18 5.54 10.65 16.83
CA ARG A 18 5.81 10.79 18.28
C ARG A 18 4.61 11.32 19.07
N ASP A 19 3.69 12.00 18.40
CA ASP A 19 2.42 12.50 18.96
C ASP A 19 1.35 11.41 19.13
N GLY A 20 1.63 10.16 18.71
CA GLY A 20 0.72 9.03 18.78
C GLY A 20 -0.56 9.17 17.93
N SER A 21 -0.67 10.22 17.12
CA SER A 21 -1.91 10.59 16.42
C SER A 21 -1.69 10.97 14.96
N SER A 22 -0.45 11.23 14.55
CA SER A 22 -0.04 11.33 13.16
C SER A 22 0.55 10.02 12.65
N ILE A 23 0.54 9.84 11.34
CA ILE A 23 1.18 8.72 10.65
C ILE A 23 2.40 9.22 9.90
N GLN A 24 3.46 8.42 9.92
CA GLN A 24 4.69 8.64 9.17
C GLN A 24 5.01 7.42 8.33
N VAL A 25 5.65 7.64 7.18
CA VAL A 25 6.18 6.58 6.31
C VAL A 25 7.66 6.81 6.08
N THR A 26 8.45 5.75 6.22
CA THR A 26 9.90 5.75 5.99
C THR A 26 10.23 4.71 4.93
N VAL A 27 10.95 5.10 3.88
CA VAL A 27 11.48 4.17 2.87
C VAL A 27 12.58 3.33 3.51
N THR A 28 12.51 2.02 3.31
CA THR A 28 13.47 1.03 3.83
C THR A 28 14.29 0.38 2.72
N ASP A 29 13.74 0.30 1.50
CA ASP A 29 14.44 -0.14 0.31
C ASP A 29 14.18 0.86 -0.83
N PRO A 30 15.16 1.73 -1.13
CA PRO A 30 15.06 2.69 -2.24
C PRO A 30 14.86 2.01 -3.60
N ALA A 31 15.49 0.86 -3.86
CA ALA A 31 15.40 0.18 -5.15
C ALA A 31 13.97 -0.35 -5.40
N ALA A 32 13.35 -0.94 -4.38
CA ALA A 32 11.93 -1.34 -4.46
C ALA A 32 11.00 -0.12 -4.64
N CYS A 33 11.37 1.05 -4.11
CA CYS A 33 10.61 2.29 -4.26
C CYS A 33 10.72 2.94 -5.65
N GLU A 34 11.77 2.65 -6.43
CA GLU A 34 11.90 3.12 -7.81
C GLU A 34 11.04 2.32 -8.80
N LEU A 35 10.49 1.17 -8.39
CA LEU A 35 9.67 0.33 -9.25
C LEU A 35 8.38 1.07 -9.70
N GLY A 36 8.19 1.13 -11.02
CA GLY A 36 6.95 1.53 -11.70
C GLY A 36 6.17 0.32 -12.20
N GLU A 37 4.96 0.55 -12.72
CA GLU A 37 4.07 -0.52 -13.17
C GLU A 37 4.01 -1.70 -12.17
N ALA A 38 3.82 -1.35 -10.90
CA ALA A 38 4.02 -2.25 -9.78
C ALA A 38 2.75 -2.34 -8.92
N VAL A 39 2.64 -3.46 -8.21
CA VAL A 39 1.63 -3.70 -7.18
C VAL A 39 2.29 -3.49 -5.83
N TYR A 40 1.64 -2.75 -4.95
CA TYR A 40 2.07 -2.58 -3.57
C TYR A 40 0.98 -3.04 -2.60
N ALA A 41 1.38 -3.47 -1.42
CA ALA A 41 0.47 -3.75 -0.32
C ALA A 41 1.04 -3.24 1.00
N TRP A 42 0.16 -2.69 1.83
CA TRP A 42 0.46 -2.49 3.25
C TRP A 42 0.03 -3.75 4.00
N ILE A 43 0.94 -4.33 4.78
CA ILE A 43 0.73 -5.56 5.54
C ILE A 43 0.99 -5.32 7.03
N THR A 44 0.27 -6.05 7.88
CA THR A 44 0.58 -6.17 9.31
C THR A 44 1.77 -7.09 9.53
N ALA A 45 2.30 -7.12 10.77
CA ALA A 45 3.47 -7.94 11.13
C ALA A 45 3.27 -9.45 10.90
N ASP A 46 2.03 -9.96 11.01
CA ASP A 46 1.67 -11.34 10.68
C ASP A 46 1.59 -11.60 9.15
N GLY A 47 1.75 -10.56 8.32
CA GLY A 47 1.75 -10.61 6.87
C GLY A 47 0.38 -10.37 6.22
N LYS A 48 -0.68 -10.07 6.99
CA LYS A 48 -2.02 -9.87 6.44
C LYS A 48 -2.10 -8.53 5.69
N PRO A 49 -2.55 -8.51 4.41
CA PRO A 49 -2.72 -7.27 3.68
C PRO A 49 -3.92 -6.47 4.21
N VAL A 50 -3.67 -5.21 4.55
CA VAL A 50 -4.70 -4.25 4.98
C VAL A 50 -5.11 -3.30 3.86
N ARG A 51 -4.22 -3.05 2.89
CA ARG A 51 -4.47 -2.29 1.66
C ARG A 51 -3.65 -2.90 0.54
N ILE A 52 -4.25 -3.06 -0.64
CA ILE A 52 -3.56 -3.42 -1.88
C ILE A 52 -3.84 -2.33 -2.91
N GLY A 53 -2.83 -1.97 -3.69
CA GLY A 53 -2.97 -1.02 -4.78
C GLY A 53 -1.88 -1.16 -5.83
N ALA A 54 -1.95 -0.32 -6.84
CA ALA A 54 -1.03 -0.30 -7.96
C ALA A 54 -0.49 1.11 -8.20
N CYS A 55 0.69 1.21 -8.79
CA CYS A 55 1.29 2.46 -9.23
C CYS A 55 1.88 2.31 -10.63
N GLY A 56 1.62 3.29 -11.51
CA GLY A 56 2.19 3.31 -12.86
C GLY A 56 3.63 3.80 -12.92
N SER A 57 4.04 4.73 -12.05
CA SER A 57 5.33 5.41 -12.14
C SER A 57 6.35 5.02 -11.07
N SER A 58 6.11 5.33 -9.80
CA SER A 58 7.01 5.00 -8.69
C SER A 58 6.22 4.57 -7.46
N ALA A 59 6.56 3.39 -6.94
CA ALA A 59 6.02 2.88 -5.69
C ALA A 59 6.36 3.83 -4.53
N GLY A 60 7.59 4.34 -4.43
CA GLY A 60 8.02 5.27 -3.39
C GLY A 60 7.18 6.54 -3.35
N LYS A 61 7.00 7.22 -4.49
CA LYS A 61 6.12 8.41 -4.57
C LYS A 61 4.70 8.09 -4.11
N ARG A 62 4.18 6.91 -4.48
CA ARG A 62 2.85 6.49 -4.06
C ARG A 62 2.78 6.22 -2.55
N LEU A 63 3.73 5.48 -1.99
CA LEU A 63 3.77 5.13 -0.56
C LEU A 63 3.96 6.39 0.32
N LEU A 64 4.87 7.29 -0.06
CA LEU A 64 5.12 8.55 0.65
C LEU A 64 3.95 9.54 0.60
N SER A 65 3.00 9.36 -0.34
CA SER A 65 1.79 10.19 -0.39
C SER A 65 0.79 9.87 0.73
N TYR A 66 0.83 8.66 1.32
CA TYR A 66 -0.16 8.19 2.29
C TYR A 66 -0.25 9.08 3.54
N PRO A 67 0.86 9.42 4.25
CA PRO A 67 0.82 10.29 5.41
C PRO A 67 0.08 11.61 5.15
N GLY A 68 0.38 12.27 4.03
CA GLY A 68 -0.23 13.55 3.68
C GLY A 68 -1.75 13.46 3.48
N TYR A 69 -2.26 12.37 2.91
CA TYR A 69 -3.71 12.17 2.77
C TYR A 69 -4.37 11.75 4.08
N ILE A 70 -3.76 10.80 4.81
CA ILE A 70 -4.35 10.29 6.05
C ILE A 70 -4.36 11.35 7.14
N ASN A 71 -3.23 12.02 7.38
CA ASN A 71 -3.09 13.01 8.44
C ASN A 71 -4.02 14.21 8.24
N ARG A 72 -4.21 14.67 6.99
CA ARG A 72 -5.20 15.71 6.68
C ARG A 72 -6.60 15.30 7.12
N SER A 73 -7.00 14.07 6.82
CA SER A 73 -8.31 13.54 7.23
C SER A 73 -8.40 13.33 8.73
N LEU A 74 -7.31 12.92 9.39
CA LEU A 74 -7.25 12.84 10.85
C LEU A 74 -7.42 14.23 11.51
N ALA A 75 -6.89 15.28 10.91
CA ALA A 75 -7.10 16.67 11.35
C ALA A 75 -8.49 17.23 11.03
N GLY A 76 -9.38 16.45 10.39
CA GLY A 76 -10.74 16.88 10.07
C GLY A 76 -10.88 17.61 8.73
N HIS A 77 -9.82 17.64 7.92
CA HIS A 77 -9.88 18.20 6.57
C HIS A 77 -10.37 17.16 5.56
N GLY A 78 -11.07 17.60 4.52
CA GLY A 78 -11.49 16.74 3.41
C GLY A 78 -10.31 16.29 2.53
N GLY A 79 -10.53 15.27 1.69
CA GLY A 79 -9.53 14.82 0.74
C GLY A 79 -9.78 13.43 0.16
N ALA A 80 -8.74 12.90 -0.50
CA ALA A 80 -8.80 11.60 -1.17
C ALA A 80 -9.06 10.43 -0.20
N THR A 81 -8.68 10.55 1.08
CA THR A 81 -8.93 9.56 2.13
C THR A 81 -10.10 10.01 3.01
N PRO A 82 -11.24 9.31 3.05
CA PRO A 82 -12.34 9.68 3.93
C PRO A 82 -11.99 9.45 5.40
N LYS A 83 -12.62 10.20 6.31
CA LYS A 83 -12.33 10.16 7.76
C LYS A 83 -12.37 8.74 8.35
N TRP A 84 -13.35 7.93 7.97
CA TRP A 84 -13.46 6.55 8.48
C TRP A 84 -12.26 5.68 8.08
N GLU A 85 -11.70 5.87 6.88
CA GLU A 85 -10.53 5.11 6.40
C GLU A 85 -9.30 5.56 7.17
N ALA A 86 -9.13 6.87 7.36
CA ALA A 86 -8.06 7.45 8.15
C ALA A 86 -8.06 6.94 9.61
N LEU A 87 -9.24 6.85 10.24
CA LEU A 87 -9.37 6.26 11.58
C LEU A 87 -9.02 4.78 11.62
N LYS A 88 -9.33 4.02 10.57
CA LYS A 88 -8.92 2.61 10.49
C LYS A 88 -7.40 2.44 10.32
N TRP A 89 -6.76 3.30 9.52
CA TRP A 89 -5.28 3.34 9.45
C TRP A 89 -4.67 3.58 10.82
N LEU A 90 -5.16 4.60 11.55
CA LEU A 90 -4.70 4.91 12.90
C LEU A 90 -4.89 3.70 13.84
N SER A 91 -6.10 3.11 13.88
CA SER A 91 -6.40 1.96 14.74
C SER A 91 -5.49 0.75 14.45
N LEU A 92 -5.18 0.47 13.19
CA LEU A 92 -4.25 -0.61 12.83
C LEU A 92 -2.83 -0.32 13.32
N LEU A 93 -2.35 0.91 13.19
CA LEU A 93 -1.03 1.28 13.68
C LEU A 93 -0.96 1.30 15.21
N THR A 94 -2.03 1.68 15.90
CA THR A 94 -2.12 1.56 17.35
C THR A 94 -2.07 0.08 17.79
N ALA A 95 -2.76 -0.81 17.06
CA ALA A 95 -2.82 -2.23 17.40
C ALA A 95 -1.54 -3.01 17.05
N HIS A 96 -0.87 -2.67 15.94
CA HIS A 96 0.26 -3.44 15.41
C HIS A 96 1.62 -2.72 15.55
N GLY A 97 1.63 -1.44 15.90
CA GLY A 97 2.82 -0.60 16.00
C GLY A 97 3.41 -0.18 14.64
N THR A 98 3.55 -1.11 13.71
CA THR A 98 4.11 -0.88 12.37
C THR A 98 3.32 -1.63 11.30
N LEU A 99 3.19 -1.01 10.12
CA LEU A 99 2.76 -1.68 8.89
C LEU A 99 3.90 -1.63 7.88
N THR A 100 4.16 -2.73 7.19
CA THR A 100 5.20 -2.81 6.16
C THR A 100 4.56 -2.64 4.78
N ALA A 101 5.12 -1.79 3.93
CA ALA A 101 4.83 -1.79 2.52
C ALA A 101 5.69 -2.83 1.83
N VAL A 102 5.06 -3.72 1.07
CA VAL A 102 5.74 -4.64 0.15
C VAL A 102 5.34 -4.31 -1.28
N VAL A 103 6.28 -4.47 -2.21
CA VAL A 103 6.13 -4.11 -3.63
C VAL A 103 6.52 -5.30 -4.49
N HIS A 104 5.77 -5.51 -5.57
CA HIS A 104 6.04 -6.49 -6.60
C HIS A 104 5.85 -5.84 -7.97
N GLN A 105 6.87 -5.92 -8.83
CA GLN A 105 6.75 -5.57 -10.24
C GLN A 105 6.57 -6.87 -11.04
N PRO A 106 5.39 -7.12 -11.63
CA PRO A 106 5.18 -8.30 -12.46
C PRO A 106 6.08 -8.30 -13.68
N GLU A 107 6.48 -9.50 -14.11
CA GLU A 107 7.18 -9.66 -15.38
C GLU A 107 6.31 -9.16 -16.54
N PRO A 108 6.91 -8.50 -17.54
CA PRO A 108 6.19 -8.11 -18.74
C PRO A 108 5.71 -9.32 -19.54
N ALA A 109 4.51 -9.22 -20.10
CA ALA A 109 3.93 -10.23 -20.98
C ALA A 109 3.79 -9.69 -22.41
N SER A 110 4.12 -10.52 -23.39
CA SER A 110 3.90 -10.19 -24.80
C SER A 110 2.40 -10.28 -25.11
N THR A 111 1.85 -9.19 -25.64
CA THR A 111 0.46 -9.09 -26.06
C THR A 111 0.38 -8.58 -27.51
N ALA A 112 -0.82 -8.60 -28.11
CA ALA A 112 -1.06 -7.97 -29.41
C ALA A 112 -0.74 -6.46 -29.44
N ALA A 113 -0.74 -5.80 -28.27
CA ALA A 113 -0.40 -4.39 -28.12
C ALA A 113 1.09 -4.16 -27.75
N GLY A 114 1.92 -5.21 -27.78
CA GLY A 114 3.32 -5.17 -27.38
C GLY A 114 3.57 -5.73 -25.98
N LEU A 115 4.75 -5.43 -25.44
CA LEU A 115 5.18 -5.91 -24.13
C LEU A 115 4.56 -5.04 -23.02
N ILE A 116 3.67 -5.63 -22.21
CA ILE A 116 2.92 -4.91 -21.18
C ILE A 116 3.08 -5.63 -19.84
N ARG A 117 3.29 -4.88 -18.76
CA ARG A 117 3.24 -5.43 -17.40
C ARG A 117 1.79 -5.50 -16.90
N PRO A 118 1.28 -6.67 -16.49
CA PRO A 118 -0.12 -6.82 -16.08
C PRO A 118 -0.41 -6.38 -14.63
N TYR A 119 0.20 -5.28 -14.16
CA TYR A 119 0.16 -4.90 -12.75
C TYR A 119 -1.24 -4.53 -12.23
N LEU A 120 -2.10 -3.94 -13.07
CA LEU A 120 -3.49 -3.67 -12.71
C LEU A 120 -4.31 -4.96 -12.56
N ASP A 121 -4.06 -5.97 -13.39
CA ASP A 121 -4.78 -7.24 -13.30
C ASP A 121 -4.31 -8.07 -12.10
N VAL A 122 -3.00 -8.02 -11.80
CA VAL A 122 -2.45 -8.61 -10.58
C VAL A 122 -3.04 -7.94 -9.34
N GLU A 123 -3.11 -6.60 -9.29
CA GLU A 123 -3.75 -5.85 -8.20
C GLU A 123 -5.21 -6.29 -8.01
N ARG A 124 -6.02 -6.29 -9.08
CA ARG A 124 -7.44 -6.67 -9.02
C ARG A 124 -7.61 -8.10 -8.51
N ARG A 125 -6.80 -9.04 -9.00
CA ARG A 125 -6.84 -10.44 -8.56
C ARG A 125 -6.52 -10.57 -7.07
N LEU A 126 -5.49 -9.88 -6.59
CA LEU A 126 -5.09 -9.91 -5.19
C LEU A 126 -6.13 -9.22 -4.29
N THR A 127 -6.65 -8.07 -4.69
CA THR A 127 -7.73 -7.37 -3.98
C THR A 127 -8.97 -8.27 -3.85
N ARG A 128 -9.40 -8.97 -4.91
CA ARG A 128 -10.52 -9.92 -4.85
C ARG A 128 -10.25 -11.12 -3.93
N ARG A 129 -9.03 -11.65 -3.95
CA ARG A 129 -8.61 -12.82 -3.17
C ARG A 129 -8.48 -12.52 -1.68
N HIS A 130 -7.88 -11.39 -1.33
CA HIS A 130 -7.56 -11.06 0.07
C HIS A 130 -8.59 -10.17 0.74
N ARG A 131 -9.41 -9.44 -0.04
CA ARG A 131 -10.43 -8.49 0.44
C ARG A 131 -9.90 -7.56 1.56
N PRO A 132 -8.77 -6.86 1.32
CA PRO A 132 -8.13 -6.03 2.33
C PRO A 132 -9.09 -4.96 2.85
N LEU A 133 -9.11 -4.76 4.17
CA LEU A 133 -10.14 -3.98 4.86
C LEU A 133 -10.15 -2.48 4.50
N LEU A 134 -9.05 -1.95 3.95
CA LEU A 134 -8.89 -0.56 3.54
C LEU A 134 -9.08 -0.36 2.02
N ASN A 135 -9.35 -1.43 1.25
CA ASN A 135 -9.79 -1.27 -0.13
C ASN A 135 -11.28 -0.93 -0.17
N ARG A 136 -11.63 0.18 -0.82
CA ARG A 136 -13.00 0.69 -0.87
C ARG A 136 -13.94 -0.13 -1.75
N SER A 137 -13.40 -0.86 -2.72
CA SER A 137 -14.16 -1.66 -3.71
C SER A 137 -14.91 -2.87 -3.13
N HIS A 138 -14.85 -3.07 -1.81
CA HIS A 138 -15.58 -4.12 -1.11
C HIS A 138 -16.74 -3.59 -0.25
N ARG A 139 -17.05 -2.29 -0.34
CA ARG A 139 -18.25 -1.70 0.25
C ARG A 139 -19.38 -1.67 -0.74
#